data_AF-A0A1H6G9L9-F1
#
_entry.id   AF-A0A1H6G9L9-F1
#
_cell.length_a   1.000
_cell.length_b   1.000
_cell.length_c   1.000
_cell.angle_alpha   90.00
_cell.angle_beta   90.00
_cell.angle_gamma   90.00
#
_symmetry.space_group_name_H-M   'P 1'
#
loop_
_entity.id
_entity.type
_entity.pdbx_description
1 polymer ?
#
loop_
_entity_poly.entity_id
_entity_poly.type
_entity_poly.pdbx_seq_one_letter_code
_entity_poly.pdbx_strand_id
1 'polypeptide(L)'
;MIDLSSWLLPLSIALAPAAADPDRFTDGGVTYILYADTFRQVDDEIRQIGFSLEMTEAEGAPGNAVAMNGVVQVNCGTRGARMVGPQLFDDQNRPVATDASGPDHSSPWEELETIASDQHLYRRVCEREKSAP
;
A
#
# COMPACT_ATOMS: atom_id res chain seq x y z
N MET A 1 -34.41 25.93 37.69
CA MET A 1 -34.70 24.72 36.91
C MET A 1 -34.50 25.09 35.45
N ILE A 2 -33.45 24.54 34.81
CA ILE A 2 -33.12 24.80 33.41
C ILE A 2 -33.53 23.54 32.64
N ASP A 3 -34.46 23.71 31.72
CA ASP A 3 -34.97 22.66 30.82
C ASP A 3 -33.93 22.39 29.73
N LEU A 4 -33.29 21.22 29.79
CA LEU A 4 -32.32 20.72 28.81
C LEU A 4 -33.01 19.71 27.88
N SER A 5 -34.03 20.18 27.16
CA SER A 5 -34.64 19.40 26.08
C SER A 5 -33.81 19.58 24.81
N SER A 6 -32.79 18.75 24.75
CA SER A 6 -31.73 18.68 23.75
C SER A 6 -32.24 18.59 22.32
N TRP A 7 -31.63 19.40 21.47
CA TRP A 7 -31.77 19.41 20.03
C TRP A 7 -31.13 18.13 19.48
N LEU A 8 -31.97 17.20 18.99
CA LEU A 8 -31.52 16.08 18.16
C LEU A 8 -31.25 16.61 16.75
N LEU A 9 -30.03 17.08 16.50
CA LEU A 9 -29.53 17.16 15.14
C LEU A 9 -29.24 15.72 14.67
N PRO A 10 -29.80 15.26 13.54
CA PRO A 10 -29.37 14.00 12.96
C PRO A 10 -27.90 14.17 12.57
N LEU A 11 -27.01 13.38 13.19
CA LEU A 11 -25.68 13.13 12.65
C LEU A 11 -25.89 12.53 11.26
N SER A 12 -25.78 13.35 10.23
CA SER A 12 -25.52 12.87 8.87
C SER A 12 -24.12 12.27 8.88
N ILE A 13 -24.03 11.00 9.27
CA ILE A 13 -22.84 10.18 9.03
C ILE A 13 -22.76 10.05 7.51
N ALA A 14 -21.94 10.89 6.88
CA ALA A 14 -21.49 10.63 5.53
C ALA A 14 -20.71 9.31 5.61
N LEU A 15 -21.32 8.22 5.17
CA LEU A 15 -20.58 6.99 4.90
C LEU A 15 -19.48 7.38 3.91
N ALA A 16 -18.22 7.22 4.31
CA ALA A 16 -17.11 7.28 3.39
C ALA A 16 -17.44 6.36 2.19
N PRO A 17 -17.13 6.77 0.94
CA PRO A 17 -17.34 5.90 -0.20
C PRO A 17 -16.66 4.56 0.10
N ALA A 18 -17.39 3.46 -0.14
CA ALA A 18 -16.84 2.11 0.01
C ALA A 18 -15.49 2.08 -0.71
N ALA A 19 -14.42 1.77 0.04
CA ALA A 19 -13.09 1.62 -0.52
C ALA A 19 -13.22 0.69 -1.75
N ALA A 20 -12.69 1.09 -2.91
CA ALA A 20 -12.78 0.22 -4.07
C ALA A 20 -12.10 -1.11 -3.73
N ASP A 21 -12.61 -2.20 -4.30
CA ASP A 21 -12.01 -3.52 -4.12
C ASP A 21 -10.50 -3.42 -4.40
N PRO A 22 -9.63 -3.83 -3.46
CA PRO A 22 -8.21 -3.67 -3.64
C PRO A 22 -7.74 -4.55 -4.80
N ASP A 23 -6.86 -4.00 -5.65
CA ASP A 23 -6.31 -4.77 -6.77
C ASP A 23 -5.46 -5.91 -6.21
N ARG A 24 -5.80 -7.15 -6.61
CA ARG A 24 -5.13 -8.37 -6.15
C ARG A 24 -4.38 -9.02 -7.32
N PHE A 25 -3.07 -9.21 -7.17
CA PHE A 25 -2.21 -9.87 -8.16
C PHE A 25 -1.51 -11.04 -7.51
N THR A 26 -1.42 -12.18 -8.18
CA THR A 26 -0.62 -13.31 -7.71
C THR A 26 0.50 -13.57 -8.71
N ASP A 27 1.74 -13.53 -8.23
CA ASP A 27 2.93 -13.86 -9.02
C ASP A 27 3.90 -14.69 -8.15
N GLY A 28 4.42 -15.78 -8.71
CA GLY A 28 5.39 -16.66 -8.03
C GLY A 28 4.98 -17.18 -6.65
N GLY A 29 3.68 -17.33 -6.36
CA GLY A 29 3.18 -17.75 -5.04
C GLY A 29 3.02 -16.61 -4.02
N VAL A 30 3.31 -15.36 -4.40
CA VAL A 30 3.05 -14.16 -3.62
C VAL A 30 1.79 -13.48 -4.14
N THR A 31 0.86 -13.18 -3.24
CA THR A 31 -0.32 -12.38 -3.56
C THR A 31 -0.10 -10.95 -3.07
N TYR A 32 -0.04 -10.02 -4.01
CA TYR A 32 0.01 -8.59 -3.76
C TYR A 32 -1.40 -8.03 -3.67
N ILE A 33 -1.65 -7.21 -2.65
CA ILE A 33 -2.89 -6.47 -2.47
C ILE A 33 -2.52 -4.98 -2.37
N LEU A 34 -2.93 -4.18 -3.35
CA LEU A 34 -2.73 -2.74 -3.33
C LEU A 34 -3.94 -2.08 -2.69
N TYR A 35 -3.80 -1.58 -1.47
CA TYR A 35 -4.94 -1.17 -0.61
C TYR A 35 -5.49 0.22 -0.90
N ALA A 36 -4.86 1.00 -1.78
CA ALA A 36 -5.24 2.39 -1.96
C ALA A 36 -5.53 2.75 -3.42
N ASP A 37 -6.71 3.33 -3.64
CA ASP A 37 -7.07 4.03 -4.89
C ASP A 37 -6.38 5.38 -5.05
N THR A 38 -5.75 5.84 -3.97
CA THR A 38 -5.10 7.13 -3.85
C THR A 38 -3.63 6.96 -3.52
N PHE A 39 -2.78 7.64 -4.27
CA PHE A 39 -1.37 7.83 -3.92
C PHE A 39 -1.16 9.23 -3.35
N ARG A 40 -0.07 9.43 -2.62
CA ARG A 40 0.40 10.75 -2.19
C ARG A 40 1.59 11.16 -3.05
N GLN A 41 1.59 12.39 -3.57
CA GLN A 41 2.78 12.97 -4.17
C GLN A 41 3.82 13.29 -3.08
N VAL A 42 5.05 12.82 -3.25
CA VAL A 42 6.17 13.05 -2.34
C VAL A 42 7.09 14.13 -2.91
N ASP A 43 7.30 14.10 -4.22
CA ASP A 43 8.07 15.07 -5.01
C ASP A 43 7.46 15.16 -6.42
N ASP A 44 7.98 16.02 -7.29
CA ASP A 44 7.51 16.24 -8.67
C ASP A 44 7.45 14.93 -9.48
N GLU A 45 8.41 14.03 -9.25
CA GLU A 45 8.49 12.75 -9.96
C GLU A 45 8.17 11.54 -9.07
N ILE A 46 8.06 11.72 -7.75
CA ILE A 46 7.92 10.61 -6.80
C ILE A 46 6.52 10.61 -6.21
N ARG A 47 5.83 9.48 -6.37
CA ARG A 47 4.51 9.21 -5.81
C ARG A 47 4.59 8.00 -4.88
N GLN A 48 3.75 7.95 -3.86
CA GLN A 48 3.76 6.86 -2.88
C GLN A 48 2.37 6.27 -2.65
N ILE A 49 2.30 4.95 -2.49
CA ILE A 49 1.06 4.21 -2.29
C ILE A 49 1.27 3.11 -1.23
N GLY A 50 0.27 2.93 -0.37
CA GLY A 50 0.28 1.85 0.63
C GLY A 50 -0.01 0.50 -0.02
N PHE A 51 0.69 -0.53 0.42
CA PHE A 51 0.49 -1.90 -0.05
C PHE A 51 0.46 -2.87 1.13
N SER A 52 -0.10 -4.05 0.88
CA SER A 52 0.20 -5.24 1.65
C SER A 52 0.24 -6.47 0.74
N LEU A 53 0.95 -7.49 1.15
CA LEU A 53 1.05 -8.73 0.41
C LEU A 53 0.92 -9.91 1.37
N GLU A 54 0.33 -10.97 0.86
CA GLU A 54 0.23 -12.28 1.48
C GLU A 54 1.18 -13.23 0.74
N MET A 55 2.04 -13.93 1.47
CA MET A 55 3.02 -14.87 0.93
C MET A 55 2.46 -16.29 1.16
N THR A 56 2.21 -17.02 0.07
CA THR A 56 1.54 -18.34 0.15
C THR A 56 2.52 -19.47 0.46
N GLU A 57 3.82 -19.25 0.21
CA GLU A 57 4.89 -20.19 0.55
C GLU A 57 5.92 -19.46 1.42
N ALA A 58 6.11 -19.91 2.66
CA ALA A 58 7.13 -19.40 3.57
C ALA A 58 8.57 -19.72 3.12
N GLU A 59 8.75 -20.36 1.96
CA GLU A 59 10.08 -20.66 1.41
C GLU A 59 10.76 -19.38 0.94
N GLY A 60 11.66 -18.86 1.77
CA GLY A 60 12.48 -17.68 1.47
C GLY A 60 12.05 -16.39 2.17
N ALA A 61 10.92 -16.38 2.86
CA ALA A 61 10.54 -15.25 3.71
C ALA A 61 11.45 -15.18 4.95
N PRO A 62 11.89 -13.99 5.41
CA PRO A 62 12.65 -13.87 6.64
C PRO A 62 11.83 -14.37 7.83
N GLY A 63 12.25 -15.49 8.44
CA GLY A 63 11.56 -16.09 9.58
C GLY A 63 10.27 -16.84 9.20
N ASN A 64 9.20 -16.63 9.98
CA ASN A 64 7.86 -17.21 9.79
C ASN A 64 6.86 -16.20 9.19
N ALA A 65 7.35 -15.21 8.46
CA ALA A 65 6.51 -14.17 7.88
C ALA A 65 5.59 -14.74 6.79
N VAL A 66 4.31 -14.39 6.83
CA VAL A 66 3.30 -14.75 5.83
C VAL A 66 2.64 -13.53 5.20
N ALA A 67 2.90 -12.33 5.73
CA ALA A 67 2.42 -11.08 5.17
C ALA A 67 3.44 -9.96 5.33
N MET A 68 3.31 -8.92 4.49
CA MET A 68 4.12 -7.70 4.57
C MET A 68 3.27 -6.49 4.25
N ASN A 69 3.35 -5.44 5.08
CA ASN A 69 2.66 -4.17 4.87
C ASN A 69 3.68 -3.05 4.76
N GLY A 70 3.43 -2.05 3.93
CA GLY A 70 4.33 -0.90 3.82
C GLY A 70 3.86 0.15 2.84
N VAL A 71 4.80 0.98 2.42
CA VAL A 71 4.60 1.98 1.37
C VAL A 71 5.58 1.69 0.25
N VAL A 72 5.12 1.75 -1.00
CA VAL A 72 5.98 1.76 -2.17
C VAL A 72 6.03 3.18 -2.72
N GLN A 73 7.23 3.67 -2.98
CA GLN A 73 7.48 4.90 -3.72
C GLN A 73 7.81 4.54 -5.16
N VAL A 74 7.17 5.21 -6.10
CA VAL A 74 7.38 5.05 -7.54
C VAL A 74 7.91 6.37 -8.08
N ASN A 75 9.06 6.33 -8.75
CA ASN A 75 9.59 7.45 -9.52
C ASN A 75 9.06 7.34 -10.96
N CYS A 76 8.20 8.28 -11.33
CA CYS A 76 7.53 8.34 -12.62
C CYS A 76 8.40 8.93 -13.74
N GLY A 77 9.53 9.55 -13.41
CA GLY A 77 10.54 10.00 -14.38
C GLY A 77 11.47 8.86 -14.80
N THR A 78 11.89 8.01 -13.86
CA THR A 78 12.86 6.92 -14.10
C THR A 78 12.24 5.53 -14.23
N ARG A 79 10.94 5.38 -13.94
CA ARG A 79 10.27 4.07 -13.79
C ARG A 79 10.87 3.19 -12.68
N GLY A 80 11.49 3.81 -11.68
CA GLY A 80 11.98 3.09 -10.51
C GLY A 80 10.91 2.93 -9.43
N ALA A 81 11.02 1.90 -8.60
CA ALA A 81 10.25 1.75 -7.37
C ALA A 81 11.16 1.37 -6.19
N ARG A 82 10.71 1.68 -4.97
CA ARG A 82 11.32 1.20 -3.73
C ARG A 82 10.28 1.03 -2.64
N MET A 83 10.48 0.05 -1.76
CA MET A 83 9.70 -0.07 -0.52
C MET A 83 10.28 0.83 0.56
N VAL A 84 9.39 1.40 1.37
CA VAL A 84 9.73 2.27 2.50
C VAL A 84 9.07 1.72 3.76
N GLY A 85 9.90 1.37 4.75
CA GLY A 85 9.47 0.87 6.05
C GLY A 85 8.56 -0.36 5.98
N PRO A 86 8.89 -1.41 5.20
CA PRO A 86 8.08 -2.62 5.20
C PRO A 86 8.09 -3.28 6.58
N GLN A 87 6.93 -3.74 7.03
CA GLN A 87 6.76 -4.55 8.24
C GLN A 87 6.26 -5.93 7.85
N LEU A 88 6.99 -6.96 8.27
CA LEU A 88 6.58 -8.35 8.10
C LEU A 88 5.66 -8.78 9.25
N PHE A 89 4.72 -9.68 8.96
CA PHE A 89 3.79 -10.27 9.91
C PHE A 89 3.75 -11.79 9.78
N ASP A 90 3.64 -12.48 10.92
CA ASP A 90 3.44 -13.93 10.98
C ASP A 90 1.97 -14.33 10.77
N ASP A 91 1.71 -15.63 10.79
CA ASP A 91 0.37 -16.24 10.66
C ASP A 91 -0.61 -15.85 11.77
N GLN A 92 -0.10 -15.27 12.86
CA GLN A 92 -0.87 -14.73 13.98
C GLN A 92 -1.01 -13.21 13.90
N ASN A 93 -0.64 -12.61 12.76
CA ASN A 93 -0.65 -11.18 12.48
C ASN A 93 0.22 -10.38 13.47
N ARG A 94 1.31 -10.97 13.95
CA ARG A 94 2.28 -10.32 14.83
C ARG A 94 3.48 -9.83 14.02
N PRO A 95 4.03 -8.65 14.34
CA PRO A 95 5.25 -8.17 13.69
C PRO A 95 6.39 -9.17 13.84
N VAL A 96 6.98 -9.59 12.73
CA VAL A 96 8.22 -10.38 12.73
C VAL A 96 9.38 -9.40 12.84
N ALA A 97 10.20 -9.58 13.88
CA ALA A 97 11.42 -8.80 14.02
C ALA A 97 12.39 -9.20 12.90
N THR A 98 12.71 -8.25 12.03
CA THR A 98 13.79 -8.40 11.05
C THR A 98 14.78 -7.27 11.22
N ASP A 99 16.02 -7.51 10.79
CA ASP A 99 17.05 -6.48 10.73
C ASP A 99 16.70 -5.35 9.73
N ALA A 100 15.66 -5.57 8.90
CA ALA A 100 15.08 -4.61 7.97
C ALA A 100 13.83 -3.89 8.52
N SER A 101 13.40 -4.21 9.74
CA SER A 101 12.20 -3.65 10.38
C SER A 101 12.56 -2.36 11.14
N GLY A 102 12.43 -1.22 10.46
CA GLY A 102 12.55 0.09 11.07
C GLY A 102 12.05 1.19 10.11
N PRO A 103 11.59 2.34 10.63
CA PRO A 103 10.96 3.39 9.83
C PRO A 103 11.91 4.06 8.81
N ASP A 104 13.22 3.81 8.90
CA ASP A 104 14.26 4.42 8.08
C ASP A 104 14.87 3.45 7.04
N HIS A 105 14.38 2.21 6.97
CA HIS A 105 14.85 1.22 5.99
C HIS A 105 14.03 1.35 4.70
N SER A 106 14.47 2.26 3.84
CA SER A 106 14.06 2.24 2.44
C SER A 106 14.92 1.23 1.68
N SER A 107 14.27 0.36 0.90
CA SER A 107 14.98 -0.46 -0.08
C SER A 107 15.69 0.45 -1.11
N PRO A 108 16.75 -0.03 -1.77
CA PRO A 108 17.29 0.65 -2.94
C PRO A 108 16.20 0.84 -4.00
N TRP A 109 16.43 1.80 -4.90
CA TRP A 109 15.60 1.93 -6.09
C TRP A 109 15.86 0.75 -7.02
N GLU A 110 14.79 0.09 -7.42
CA GLU A 110 14.77 -0.99 -8.41
C GLU A 110 14.00 -0.53 -9.64
N GLU A 111 14.45 -0.93 -10.82
CA GLU A 111 13.71 -0.63 -12.05
C GLU A 111 12.46 -1.50 -12.12
N LEU A 112 11.30 -0.88 -12.36
CA LEU A 112 10.07 -1.64 -12.57
C LEU A 112 10.18 -2.44 -13.86
N GLU A 113 10.04 -3.75 -13.73
CA GLU A 113 10.13 -4.67 -14.84
C GLU A 113 8.93 -4.54 -15.77
N THR A 114 9.01 -5.23 -16.91
CA THR A 114 7.90 -5.28 -17.87
C THR A 114 6.85 -6.33 -17.51
N ILE A 115 6.90 -6.90 -16.30
CA ILE A 115 5.90 -7.83 -15.80
C ILE A 115 4.57 -7.13 -15.50
N ALA A 116 3.48 -7.91 -15.47
CA ALA A 116 2.13 -7.37 -15.40
C ALA A 116 1.85 -6.55 -14.12
N SER A 117 2.38 -6.99 -12.98
CA SER A 117 2.26 -6.32 -11.68
C SER A 117 2.91 -4.93 -11.68
N ASP A 118 4.15 -4.85 -12.18
CA ASP A 118 4.95 -3.63 -12.22
C ASP A 118 4.36 -2.61 -13.20
N GLN A 119 3.93 -3.07 -14.38
CA GLN A 119 3.21 -2.24 -15.34
C GLN A 119 1.91 -1.68 -14.74
N HIS A 120 1.18 -2.51 -14.00
CA HIS A 120 -0.07 -2.11 -13.36
C HIS A 120 0.15 -1.07 -12.27
N LEU A 121 1.13 -1.30 -11.38
CA LEU A 121 1.55 -0.35 -10.35
C LEU A 121 1.94 0.98 -10.98
N TYR A 122 2.80 0.97 -12.00
CA TYR A 122 3.24 2.17 -12.69
C TYR A 122 2.08 2.93 -13.31
N ARG A 123 1.18 2.26 -14.04
CA ARG A 123 0.02 2.89 -14.67
C ARG A 123 -0.90 3.53 -13.62
N ARG A 124 -1.19 2.81 -12.54
CA ARG A 124 -2.08 3.27 -11.47
C ARG A 124 -1.53 4.51 -10.77
N VAL A 125 -0.23 4.57 -10.53
CA VAL A 125 0.41 5.66 -9.80
C VAL A 125 0.79 6.82 -10.73
N CYS A 126 1.32 6.54 -11.91
CA CYS A 126 1.93 7.55 -12.77
C CYS A 126 1.07 8.00 -13.96
N GLU A 127 0.14 7.17 -14.43
CA GLU A 127 -0.65 7.45 -15.64
C GLU A 127 -2.09 7.90 -15.34
N ARG A 128 -2.63 7.64 -14.14
CA ARG A 128 -4.00 8.05 -13.75
C ARG A 128 -4.21 9.57 -13.75
N GLU A 129 -3.16 10.37 -13.55
CA GLU A 129 -3.24 11.84 -13.67
C GLU A 129 -3.43 12.31 -15.12
N LYS A 130 -3.04 11.54 -16.14
CA LYS A 130 -3.27 11.90 -17.55
C LYS A 130 -4.72 11.73 -18.01
N SER A 131 -5.60 11.19 -17.15
CA SER A 131 -6.99 10.86 -17.51
C SER A 131 -8.03 11.62 -16.70
N ALA A 132 -7.63 12.60 -15.88
CA ALA A 132 -8.59 13.52 -15.28
C ALA A 132 -9.01 14.58 -16.33
N PRO A 133 -10.31 14.70 -16.66
CA PRO A 133 -10.83 15.76 -17.53
C PRO A 133 -10.77 17.16 -16.89
#